data_AF-A0A7C7GDC9-F1
#
_entry.id   AF-A0A7C7GDC9-F1
#
_cell.length_a   1.000
_cell.length_b   1.000
_cell.length_c   1.000
_cell.angle_alpha   90.00
_cell.angle_beta   90.00
_cell.angle_gamma   90.00
#
_symmetry.space_group_name_H-M   'P 1'
#
loop_
_entity.id
_entity.type
_entity.pdbx_description
1 polymer ?
#
loop_
_entity_poly.entity_id
_entity_poly.type
_entity_poly.pdbx_seq_one_letter_code
_entity_poly.pdbx_strand_id
1 'polypeptide(L)'
;MTGPAIPKIKARLLDVVLGDNIPWSITPGTEMQFFICVYEGSIKVCDSLEKTKIVPAPAIVLFQGVGKVELFAGTGGASLLFCEGEPINEPVARMGPFVMNTETELMQAVEDYNSGRLAI
;
A
#
# COMPACT_ATOMS: atom_id res chain seq x y z
N MET A 1 11.87 2.35 -12.53
CA MET A 1 11.36 1.34 -13.47
C MET A 1 9.86 1.52 -13.57
N THR A 2 9.28 1.46 -14.77
CA THR A 2 7.82 1.57 -14.98
C THR A 2 7.25 0.16 -15.06
N GLY A 3 6.19 -0.12 -14.29
CA GLY A 3 5.51 -1.41 -14.30
C GLY A 3 4.63 -1.61 -15.55
N PRO A 4 4.22 -2.85 -15.87
CA PRO A 4 3.39 -3.15 -17.03
C PRO A 4 1.92 -2.73 -16.87
N ALA A 5 1.46 -2.52 -15.63
CA ALA A 5 0.10 -2.08 -15.35
C ALA A 5 -0.06 -0.57 -15.62
N ILE A 6 -1.19 -0.19 -16.22
CA ILE A 6 -1.55 1.21 -16.48
C ILE A 6 -2.70 1.58 -15.53
N PRO A 7 -2.41 2.09 -14.32
CA PRO A 7 -3.44 2.45 -13.37
C PRO A 7 -4.14 3.76 -13.78
N LYS A 8 -5.44 3.87 -13.44
CA LYS A 8 -6.20 5.11 -13.65
C LYS A 8 -5.79 6.25 -12.70
N ILE A 9 -5.17 5.90 -11.58
CA ILE A 9 -4.57 6.83 -10.61
C ILE A 9 -3.07 6.61 -10.59
N LYS A 10 -2.28 7.63 -10.22
CA LYS A 10 -0.84 7.40 -10.02
C LYS A 10 -0.66 6.45 -8.84
N ALA A 11 -0.11 5.27 -9.11
CA ALA A 11 0.21 4.28 -8.10
C ALA A 11 1.47 3.51 -8.51
N ARG A 12 2.23 3.06 -7.52
CA ARG A 12 3.38 2.18 -7.72
C ARG A 12 3.32 1.07 -6.68
N LEU A 13 3.30 -0.16 -7.18
CA LEU A 13 3.31 -1.39 -6.41
C LEU A 13 4.59 -2.15 -6.74
N LEU A 14 5.40 -2.45 -5.75
CA LEU A 14 6.64 -3.20 -5.90
C LEU A 14 6.60 -4.41 -4.97
N ASP A 15 6.89 -5.58 -5.52
CA ASP A 15 7.24 -6.76 -4.74
C ASP A 15 8.76 -6.79 -4.58
N VAL A 16 9.22 -6.85 -3.33
CA VAL A 16 10.62 -6.70 -2.96
C VAL A 16 11.02 -7.88 -2.08
N VAL A 17 11.99 -8.65 -2.57
CA VAL A 17 12.60 -9.76 -1.86
C VAL A 17 14.04 -9.38 -1.52
N LEU A 18 14.36 -9.41 -0.23
CA LEU A 18 15.65 -9.01 0.32
C LEU A 18 16.34 -10.20 0.95
N GLY A 19 17.62 -10.37 0.62
CA GLY A 19 18.50 -11.29 1.33
C GLY A 19 18.83 -10.80 2.75
N ASP A 20 19.51 -11.66 3.51
CA ASP A 20 19.88 -11.39 4.90
C ASP A 20 20.66 -10.07 5.06
N ASN A 21 20.16 -9.20 5.95
CA ASN A 21 20.76 -7.90 6.28
C ASN A 21 21.00 -6.96 5.09
N ILE A 22 20.33 -7.18 3.96
CA ILE A 22 20.46 -6.32 2.79
C ILE A 22 19.69 -5.01 3.03
N PRO A 23 20.34 -3.84 2.85
CA PRO A 23 19.65 -2.56 2.86
C PRO A 23 18.81 -2.40 1.60
N TRP A 24 17.65 -1.78 1.76
CA TRP A 24 16.81 -1.34 0.66
C TRP A 24 16.28 0.06 0.95
N SER A 25 16.16 0.84 -0.12
CA SER A 25 15.65 2.19 0.01
C SER A 25 14.80 2.61 -1.17
N ILE A 26 13.83 3.47 -0.90
CA ILE A 26 12.96 4.03 -1.91
C ILE A 26 12.63 5.48 -1.56
N THR A 27 12.44 6.30 -2.59
CA THR A 27 11.91 7.66 -2.46
C THR A 27 10.46 7.67 -2.96
N PRO A 28 9.48 7.81 -2.07
CA PRO A 28 8.08 8.05 -2.43
C PRO A 28 7.93 9.40 -3.15
N GLY A 29 6.87 9.55 -3.94
CA GLY A 29 6.52 10.84 -4.54
C GLY A 29 6.07 11.87 -3.48
N THR A 30 6.29 13.16 -3.73
CA THR A 30 6.06 14.26 -2.78
C THR A 30 4.61 14.40 -2.30
N GLU A 31 3.64 13.95 -3.09
CA GLU A 31 2.20 14.01 -2.79
C GLU A 31 1.56 12.62 -2.71
N MET A 32 2.37 11.57 -2.53
CA MET A 32 1.89 10.19 -2.48
C MET A 32 1.75 9.74 -1.03
N GLN A 33 0.70 8.98 -0.74
CA GLN A 33 0.62 8.16 0.46
C GLN A 33 1.18 6.78 0.16
N PHE A 34 1.82 6.15 1.15
CA PHE A 34 2.40 4.83 0.97
C PHE A 34 2.43 4.02 2.26
N PHE A 35 2.52 2.71 2.11
CA PHE A 35 2.72 1.75 3.19
C PHE A 35 3.56 0.57 2.71
N ILE A 36 4.10 -0.18 3.68
CA ILE A 36 4.83 -1.42 3.41
C ILE A 36 4.08 -2.58 4.07
N CYS A 37 3.79 -3.63 3.31
CA CYS A 37 3.27 -4.89 3.82
C CYS A 37 4.40 -5.92 3.86
N VAL A 38 4.79 -6.36 5.04
CA VAL A 38 5.81 -7.40 5.24
C VAL A 38 5.09 -8.73 5.40
N TYR A 39 5.30 -9.65 4.47
CA TYR A 39 4.60 -10.94 4.45
C TYR A 39 5.53 -12.13 4.74
N GLU A 40 6.85 -11.94 4.71
CA GLU A 40 7.84 -12.94 5.13
C GLU A 40 9.05 -12.29 5.79
N GLY A 41 9.67 -12.99 6.76
CA GLY A 41 10.89 -12.54 7.43
C GLY A 41 10.65 -11.36 8.38
N SER A 42 11.59 -10.43 8.42
CA SER A 42 11.46 -9.21 9.22
C SER A 42 12.21 -8.05 8.59
N ILE A 43 11.75 -6.82 8.83
CA ILE A 43 12.47 -5.62 8.42
C ILE A 43 12.84 -4.78 9.64
N LYS A 44 13.90 -3.99 9.49
CA LYS A 44 14.35 -3.00 10.45
C LYS A 44 14.23 -1.63 9.79
N VAL A 45 13.34 -0.80 10.31
CA VAL A 45 13.05 0.54 9.79
C VAL A 45 13.60 1.58 10.76
N CYS A 46 14.18 2.65 10.23
CA CYS A 46 14.63 3.81 11.00
C CYS A 46 13.66 4.97 10.78
N ASP A 47 13.23 5.65 11.84
CA ASP A 47 12.45 6.88 11.74
C ASP A 47 13.37 8.12 11.64
N SER A 48 12.76 9.30 11.48
CA SER A 48 13.50 10.59 11.37
C SER A 48 14.20 11.02 12.67
N LEU A 49 13.90 10.36 13.80
CA LEU A 49 14.53 10.60 15.11
C LEU A 49 15.59 9.54 15.42
N GLU A 50 16.07 8.83 14.40
CA GLU A 50 17.03 7.74 14.49
C GLU A 50 16.57 6.55 15.36
N LYS A 51 15.27 6.46 15.66
CA LYS A 51 14.74 5.31 16.38
C LYS A 51 14.55 4.17 15.40
N THR A 52 15.16 3.06 15.75
CA THR A 52 15.07 1.84 14.99
C THR A 52 13.95 0.94 15.52
N LYS A 53 13.11 0.43 14.63
CA LYS A 53 12.06 -0.54 14.94
C LYS A 53 12.21 -1.78 14.07
N ILE A 54 12.19 -2.96 14.70
CA ILE A 54 12.11 -4.24 14.01
C ILE A 54 10.63 -4.60 13.84
N VAL A 55 10.26 -4.99 12.62
CA VAL A 55 8.90 -5.35 12.23
C VAL A 55 8.94 -6.75 11.63
N PRO A 56 8.53 -7.78 12.38
CA PRO A 56 8.39 -9.13 11.84
C PRO A 56 7.13 -9.28 10.99
N ALA A 57 7.16 -10.19 10.02
CA ALA A 57 5.97 -10.62 9.30
C ALA A 57 5.03 -11.42 10.21
N PRO A 58 3.71 -11.38 9.96
CA PRO A 58 3.01 -10.50 9.02
C PRO A 58 2.75 -9.12 9.63
N ALA A 59 3.00 -8.05 8.89
CA ALA A 59 2.75 -6.69 9.37
C ALA A 59 2.51 -5.68 8.25
N ILE A 60 1.73 -4.63 8.56
CA ILE A 60 1.64 -3.42 7.73
C ILE A 60 2.28 -2.27 8.49
N VAL A 61 3.20 -1.58 7.83
CA VAL A 61 3.87 -0.38 8.33
C VAL A 61 3.33 0.82 7.58
N LEU A 62 2.68 1.72 8.32
CA LEU A 62 2.21 3.00 7.82
C LEU A 62 3.27 4.06 8.04
N PHE A 63 3.51 4.86 7.01
CA PHE A 63 4.46 5.96 7.06
C PHE A 63 3.72 7.29 6.96
N GLN A 64 4.28 8.32 7.59
CA GLN A 64 3.78 9.68 7.53
C GLN A 64 4.93 10.62 7.19
N GLY A 65 4.64 11.68 6.42
CA GLY A 65 5.63 12.65 5.97
C GLY A 65 6.22 12.35 4.60
N VAL A 66 7.26 13.11 4.26
CA VAL A 66 7.95 13.05 2.96
C VAL A 66 9.42 12.70 3.17
N GLY A 67 10.01 12.00 2.20
CA GLY A 67 11.44 11.71 2.22
C GLY A 67 11.77 10.27 1.86
N LYS A 68 13.07 10.00 1.79
CA LYS A 68 13.60 8.66 1.50
C LYS A 68 13.29 7.72 2.67
N VAL A 69 12.79 6.53 2.35
CA VAL A 69 12.64 5.43 3.29
C VAL A 69 13.83 4.50 3.12
N GLU A 70 14.49 4.20 4.23
CA GLU A 70 15.56 3.20 4.29
C GLU A 70 15.17 2.12 5.29
N LEU A 71 15.37 0.87 4.89
CA LEU A 71 15.14 -0.29 5.73
C LEU A 71 16.21 -1.35 5.48
N PHE A 72 16.34 -2.27 6.43
CA PHE A 72 17.19 -3.44 6.30
C PHE A 72 16.32 -4.68 6.47
N ALA A 73 16.60 -5.73 5.72
CA ALA A 73 16.09 -7.05 6.09
C ALA A 73 16.70 -7.49 7.43
N GLY A 74 15.93 -8.21 8.23
CA GLY A 74 16.44 -8.91 9.40
C GLY A 74 17.20 -10.18 9.01
N THR A 75 17.61 -10.94 10.02
CA THR A 75 18.25 -12.24 9.83
C THR A 75 17.33 -13.19 9.08
N GLY A 76 17.86 -13.84 8.03
CA GLY A 76 17.06 -14.71 7.15
C GLY A 76 16.32 -14.01 6.01
N GLY A 77 16.46 -12.69 5.86
CA GLY A 77 15.86 -11.93 4.76
C GLY A 77 14.44 -11.43 5.04
N ALA A 78 13.81 -10.85 4.03
CA ALA A 78 12.45 -10.34 4.10
C ALA A 78 11.78 -10.26 2.72
N SER A 79 10.48 -10.50 2.69
CA SER A 79 9.64 -10.31 1.49
C SER A 79 8.54 -9.31 1.82
N LEU A 80 8.42 -8.25 1.02
CA LEU A 80 7.51 -7.14 1.27
C LEU A 80 6.89 -6.58 0.01
N LEU A 81 5.69 -6.00 0.16
CA LEU A 81 5.05 -5.15 -0.84
C LEU A 81 5.21 -3.68 -0.43
N PHE A 82 5.78 -2.88 -1.30
CA PHE A 82 5.70 -1.42 -1.21
C PHE A 82 4.53 -0.93 -2.07
N CYS A 83 3.61 -0.22 -1.44
CA CYS A 83 2.41 0.31 -2.08
C CYS A 83 2.40 1.83 -1.92
N GLU A 84 2.44 2.59 -3.01
CA GLU A 84 2.19 4.04 -2.99
C GLU A 84 1.09 4.43 -3.97
N GLY A 85 0.38 5.50 -3.65
CA GLY A 85 -0.67 6.06 -4.50
C GLY A 85 -0.96 7.52 -4.20
N GLU A 86 -1.48 8.21 -5.20
CA GLU A 86 -2.02 9.56 -5.07
C GLU A 86 -3.34 9.50 -4.28
N PRO A 87 -3.48 10.26 -3.18
CA PRO A 87 -4.74 10.34 -2.45
C PRO A 87 -5.86 10.87 -3.34
N ILE A 88 -6.95 10.11 -3.46
CA ILE A 88 -8.11 10.48 -4.28
C ILE A 88 -8.86 11.69 -3.67
N ASN A 89 -8.83 11.82 -2.33
CA ASN A 89 -9.48 12.91 -1.59
C ASN A 89 -10.99 13.05 -1.83
N GLU A 90 -11.65 11.94 -2.17
CA GLU A 90 -13.11 11.88 -2.28
C GLU A 90 -13.70 11.10 -1.10
N PRO A 91 -14.98 11.34 -0.74
CA PRO A 91 -15.68 10.54 0.24
C PRO A 91 -15.67 9.05 -0.15
N VAL A 92 -15.63 8.19 0.86
CA VAL A 92 -15.68 6.73 0.69
C VAL A 92 -16.89 6.19 1.43
N ALA A 93 -17.86 5.69 0.68
CA ALA A 93 -18.98 4.91 1.17
C ALA A 93 -18.76 3.45 0.77
N ARG A 94 -18.82 2.51 1.73
CA ARG A 94 -18.58 1.08 1.48
C ARG A 94 -19.70 0.20 2.01
N MET A 95 -20.14 -0.76 1.20
CA MET A 95 -21.03 -1.85 1.61
C MET A 95 -20.64 -3.15 0.91
N GLY A 96 -20.12 -4.12 1.67
CA GLY A 96 -19.67 -5.41 1.13
C GLY A 96 -18.60 -5.25 0.03
N PRO A 97 -18.86 -5.73 -1.20
CA PRO A 97 -17.93 -5.60 -2.34
C PRO A 97 -18.01 -4.24 -3.05
N PHE A 98 -18.96 -3.37 -2.69
CA PHE A 98 -19.18 -2.09 -3.36
C PHE A 98 -18.51 -0.93 -2.59
N VAL A 99 -17.84 -0.06 -3.33
CA VAL A 99 -17.21 1.17 -2.85
C VAL A 99 -17.62 2.30 -3.80
N MET A 100 -18.33 3.30 -3.28
CA MET A 100 -18.80 4.48 -4.00
C MET A 100 -18.47 5.74 -3.19
N ASN A 101 -18.91 6.92 -3.64
CA ASN A 101 -18.69 8.16 -2.90
C ASN A 101 -19.85 8.50 -1.95
N THR A 102 -21.09 8.09 -2.26
CA THR A 102 -22.27 8.39 -1.46
C THR A 102 -23.11 7.15 -1.10
N GLU A 103 -23.95 7.26 -0.07
CA GLU A 103 -24.87 6.19 0.34
C GLU A 103 -25.93 5.90 -0.74
N THR A 104 -26.43 6.93 -1.42
CA THR A 104 -27.37 6.79 -2.54
C THR A 104 -26.79 5.96 -3.67
N GLU A 105 -25.53 6.21 -4.05
CA GLU A 105 -24.82 5.43 -5.07
C GLU A 105 -24.60 3.97 -4.64
N LEU A 106 -24.33 3.73 -3.34
CA LEU A 106 -24.23 2.35 -2.82
C LEU A 106 -25.56 1.61 -2.91
N MET A 107 -26.67 2.25 -2.52
CA MET A 107 -28.00 1.64 -2.61
C MET A 107 -28.34 1.30 -4.07
N GLN A 108 -28.04 2.20 -5.00
CA GLN A 108 -28.20 1.96 -6.43
C GLN A 108 -27.36 0.76 -6.90
N ALA A 109 -26.07 0.70 -6.52
CA ALA A 109 -25.18 -0.40 -6.91
C ALA A 109 -25.66 -1.76 -6.39
N VAL A 110 -26.21 -1.81 -5.17
CA VAL A 110 -26.81 -3.03 -4.62
C VAL A 110 -28.09 -3.41 -5.35
N GLU A 111 -28.94 -2.45 -5.69
CA GLU A 111 -30.14 -2.71 -6.49
C GLU A 111 -29.78 -3.25 -7.88
N ASP A 112 -28.78 -2.66 -8.53
CA ASP A 112 -28.28 -3.10 -9.84
C ASP A 112 -27.67 -4.50 -9.77
N TYR A 113 -27.01 -4.85 -8.67
CA TYR A 113 -26.54 -6.21 -8.43
C TYR A 113 -27.71 -7.20 -8.30
N ASN A 114 -28.66 -6.88 -7.41
CA ASN A 114 -29.81 -7.75 -7.12
C ASN A 114 -30.73 -7.95 -8.32
N SER A 115 -30.80 -6.97 -9.21
CA SER A 115 -31.57 -7.00 -10.46
C SER A 115 -30.81 -7.58 -11.65
N GLY A 116 -29.54 -8.00 -11.47
CA GLY A 116 -28.70 -8.58 -12.52
C GLY A 116 -28.19 -7.57 -13.57
N ARG A 117 -28.27 -6.26 -13.30
CA ARG A 117 -27.86 -5.19 -14.22
C ARG A 117 -26.35 -4.89 -14.21
N LEU A 118 -25.60 -5.37 -13.23
CA LEU A 118 -24.14 -5.14 -13.16
C LEU A 118 -23.30 -5.95 -14.16
N ALA A 119 -23.88 -6.97 -14.81
CA ALA A 119 -23.14 -7.94 -15.63
C ALA A 119 -23.36 -7.78 -17.15
N ILE A 120 -23.90 -6.65 -17.61
CA ILE A 120 -24.27 -6.42 -19.02
C ILE A 120 -23.43 -5.29 -19.62
#